data_AF-A0A5N5LEG0-F1
#
_entry.id   AF-A0A5N5LEG0-F1
#
_cell.length_a   1.000
_cell.length_b   1.000
_cell.length_c   1.000
_cell.angle_alpha   90.00
_cell.angle_beta   90.00
_cell.angle_gamma   90.00
#
_symmetry.space_group_name_H-M   'P 1'
#
loop_
_entity.id
_entity.type
_entity.pdbx_description
1 polymer ?
#
loop_
_entity_poly.entity_id
_entity_poly.type
_entity_poly.pdbx_seq_one_letter_code
_entity_poly.pdbx_strand_id
1 'polypeptide(L)'
;MCAAFVQRSGRGGSWYYSLHGHVEIMAREIQRGANSVQGVEATLWQVPETLSGTILNKVKANPKADDVPVILPEQLLEADGFLFGFPSRFGVMAYQFKAFFDATHELWATQALAGKPAGFFWSTGFFGGGQELAA
;
A
#
# COMPACT_ATOMS: atom_id res chain seq x y z
N MET A 1 -2.71 -2.55 3.93
CA MET A 1 -3.07 -1.41 3.12
C MET A 1 -1.79 -0.76 2.70
N CYS A 2 -1.07 -1.58 1.96
CA CYS A 2 0.26 -1.40 1.52
C CYS A 2 0.39 -0.95 0.10
N ALA A 3 1.44 -0.23 -0.26
CA ALA A 3 1.88 -0.11 -1.63
C ALA A 3 3.38 0.17 -1.85
N ALA A 4 4.30 -0.74 -2.11
CA ALA A 4 5.70 -0.34 -2.37
C ALA A 4 5.91 0.64 -3.59
N PHE A 5 7.08 1.25 -3.79
CA PHE A 5 7.37 2.17 -4.92
C PHE A 5 8.87 2.21 -5.22
N VAL A 6 9.21 2.69 -6.43
CA VAL A 6 10.50 2.79 -7.09
C VAL A 6 10.55 4.15 -7.82
N GLN A 7 11.17 5.19 -7.24
CA GLN A 7 11.50 6.46 -7.94
C GLN A 7 12.82 6.33 -8.68
N ARG A 8 12.99 6.99 -9.83
CA ARG A 8 14.34 7.27 -10.35
C ARG A 8 14.88 8.55 -9.73
N SER A 9 15.84 8.47 -8.79
CA SER A 9 16.63 9.57 -8.19
C SER A 9 15.90 10.93 -8.04
N GLY A 10 15.32 11.22 -6.87
CA GLY A 10 15.12 12.61 -6.45
C GLY A 10 13.85 13.01 -5.70
N ARG A 11 12.95 12.10 -5.31
CA ARG A 11 11.78 12.30 -4.41
C ARG A 11 11.21 10.91 -4.04
N GLY A 12 10.70 10.69 -2.83
CA GLY A 12 10.53 9.33 -2.25
C GLY A 12 9.08 8.81 -2.21
N GLY A 13 8.87 7.49 -2.03
CA GLY A 13 7.59 6.96 -1.50
C GLY A 13 7.09 5.54 -1.81
N SER A 14 7.57 4.46 -1.18
CA SER A 14 6.95 3.13 -1.07
C SER A 14 5.86 3.08 0.02
N TRP A 15 4.96 2.14 0.11
CA TRP A 15 3.72 2.24 0.91
C TRP A 15 3.52 0.86 1.60
N TYR A 16 3.12 0.71 2.88
CA TYR A 16 2.55 -0.52 3.44
C TYR A 16 1.37 -0.40 4.47
N TYR A 17 0.44 -1.36 4.57
CA TYR A 17 -0.27 -1.69 5.82
C TYR A 17 -0.42 -3.18 5.93
N SER A 18 -0.39 -3.63 7.17
CA SER A 18 -0.67 -4.99 7.53
C SER A 18 -1.67 -5.00 8.67
N LEU A 19 -2.59 -5.97 8.65
CA LEU A 19 -3.38 -6.25 9.85
C LEU A 19 -2.65 -7.24 10.77
N HIS A 20 -1.90 -8.19 10.19
CA HIS A 20 -1.23 -9.26 10.94
C HIS A 20 0.28 -9.37 10.63
N GLY A 21 0.91 -8.29 10.14
CA GLY A 21 2.35 -8.25 9.82
C GLY A 21 2.77 -8.81 8.44
N HIS A 22 2.08 -9.80 7.85
CA HIS A 22 2.54 -10.44 6.61
C HIS A 22 2.77 -9.48 5.41
N VAL A 23 1.84 -8.57 5.16
CA VAL A 23 1.95 -7.63 4.04
C VAL A 23 3.07 -6.61 4.26
N GLU A 24 3.34 -6.25 5.52
CA GLU A 24 4.46 -5.37 5.88
C GLU A 24 5.80 -6.03 5.57
N ILE A 25 5.97 -7.29 5.97
CA ILE A 25 7.21 -8.05 5.70
C ILE A 25 7.49 -8.07 4.19
N MET A 26 6.48 -8.42 3.38
CA MET A 26 6.62 -8.39 1.93
C MET A 26 6.97 -7.01 1.40
N ALA A 27 6.36 -5.95 1.95
CA ALA A 27 6.63 -4.58 1.54
C ALA A 27 8.08 -4.14 1.84
N ARG A 28 8.60 -4.51 3.00
CA ARG A 28 9.99 -4.25 3.40
C ARG A 28 10.98 -5.00 2.51
N GLU A 29 10.69 -6.24 2.13
CA GLU A 29 11.52 -6.98 1.18
C GLU A 29 11.45 -6.40 -0.24
N ILE A 30 10.27 -5.97 -0.71
CA ILE A 30 10.13 -5.26 -1.99
C ILE A 30 10.89 -3.94 -1.96
N GLN A 31 10.78 -3.17 -0.87
CA GLN A 31 11.53 -1.92 -0.67
C GLN A 31 13.04 -2.18 -0.73
N ARG A 32 13.53 -3.21 -0.03
CA ARG A 32 14.93 -3.61 -0.04
C ARG A 32 15.40 -3.98 -1.45
N GLY A 33 14.60 -4.77 -2.17
CA GLY A 33 14.89 -5.16 -3.56
C GLY A 33 14.93 -3.96 -4.49
N ALA A 34 13.95 -3.07 -4.41
CA ALA A 34 13.90 -1.81 -5.16
C ALA A 34 15.14 -0.94 -4.91
N ASN A 35 15.47 -0.69 -3.64
CA ASN A 35 16.63 0.12 -3.24
C ASN A 35 17.99 -0.51 -3.61
N SER A 36 18.03 -1.79 -4.01
CA SER A 36 19.26 -2.41 -4.52
C SER A 36 19.59 -2.00 -5.97
N VAL A 37 18.63 -1.42 -6.69
CA VAL A 37 18.81 -0.98 -8.08
C VAL A 37 19.39 0.44 -8.10
N GLN A 38 20.47 0.65 -8.85
CA GLN A 38 21.10 1.97 -8.94
C GLN A 38 20.13 3.02 -9.49
N GLY A 39 20.05 4.14 -8.77
CA GLY A 39 19.18 5.25 -9.12
C GLY A 39 17.72 5.01 -8.78
N VAL A 40 17.37 3.92 -8.07
CA VAL A 40 16.03 3.66 -7.55
C VAL A 40 15.93 4.02 -6.07
N GLU A 41 14.85 4.69 -5.68
CA GLU A 41 14.51 4.95 -4.28
C GLU A 41 13.10 4.47 -3.93
N ALA A 42 12.96 3.77 -2.81
CA ALA A 42 11.73 3.20 -2.28
C ALA A 42 11.55 3.58 -0.80
N THR A 43 10.42 4.20 -0.43
CA THR A 43 10.23 4.86 0.90
C THR A 43 8.91 4.54 1.61
N LEU A 44 8.80 3.60 2.55
CA LEU A 44 7.48 3.05 3.00
C LEU A 44 6.46 4.08 3.58
N TRP A 45 5.16 3.78 3.48
CA TRP A 45 4.01 4.64 3.82
C TRP A 45 2.69 3.90 4.09
N GLN A 46 1.94 4.22 5.13
CA GLN A 46 0.71 3.51 5.48
C GLN A 46 -0.56 4.20 5.01
N VAL A 47 -1.52 3.44 4.49
CA VAL A 47 -2.87 3.98 4.28
C VAL A 47 -3.55 4.21 5.63
N PRO A 48 -4.33 5.29 5.79
CA PRO A 48 -5.10 5.57 7.00
C PRO A 48 -5.94 4.37 7.47
N GLU A 49 -5.90 4.10 8.77
CA GLU A 49 -6.76 3.08 9.38
C GLU A 49 -8.18 3.64 9.55
N THR A 50 -9.19 2.84 9.15
CA THR A 50 -10.60 3.23 9.24
C THR A 50 -11.36 2.46 10.32
N LEU A 51 -10.79 1.37 10.83
CA LEU A 51 -11.42 0.60 11.90
C LEU A 51 -11.17 1.26 13.25
N SER A 52 -12.18 1.24 14.12
CA SER A 52 -12.03 1.74 15.48
C SER A 52 -11.08 0.87 16.30
N GLY A 53 -10.44 1.45 17.32
CA GLY A 53 -9.58 0.71 18.25
C GLY A 53 -10.28 -0.50 18.89
N THR A 54 -11.58 -0.40 19.16
CA THR A 54 -12.38 -1.53 19.65
C THR A 54 -12.42 -2.70 18.67
N ILE A 55 -12.59 -2.43 17.37
CA ILE A 55 -12.59 -3.47 16.34
C ILE A 55 -11.19 -4.05 16.18
N LEU A 56 -10.17 -3.20 16.11
CA LEU A 56 -8.76 -3.62 16.00
C LEU A 56 -8.35 -4.56 17.13
N ASN A 57 -8.72 -4.22 18.37
CA ASN A 57 -8.48 -5.07 19.53
C ASN A 57 -9.23 -6.40 19.44
N LYS A 58 -10.49 -6.40 18.99
CA LYS A 58 -11.29 -7.62 18.81
C LYS A 58 -10.68 -8.56 17.78
N VAL A 59 -10.19 -8.03 16.66
CA VAL A 59 -9.58 -8.84 15.58
C VAL A 59 -8.11 -9.14 15.84
N LYS A 60 -7.56 -8.74 17.00
CA LYS A 60 -6.16 -8.90 17.37
C LYS A 60 -5.23 -8.38 16.27
N ALA A 61 -5.52 -7.17 15.79
CA ALA A 61 -4.67 -6.49 14.83
C ALA A 61 -3.30 -6.23 15.46
N ASN A 62 -2.24 -6.43 14.68
CA ASN A 62 -0.91 -5.98 15.09
C ASN A 62 -0.89 -4.45 15.13
N PRO A 63 -0.10 -3.85 16.05
CA PRO A 63 0.17 -2.43 16.00
C PRO A 63 0.80 -2.07 14.64
N LYS A 64 0.50 -0.88 14.15
CA LYS A 64 1.19 -0.30 13.00
C LYS A 64 2.63 0.00 13.41
N ALA A 65 3.58 -0.10 12.48
CA ALA A 65 4.94 0.31 12.80
C ALA A 65 5.04 1.83 12.85
N ASP A 66 5.75 2.35 13.84
CA ASP A 66 5.87 3.79 14.08
C ASP A 66 6.86 4.47 13.11
N ASP A 67 7.70 3.68 12.43
CA ASP A 67 8.73 4.17 11.50
C ASP A 67 8.19 4.54 10.11
N VAL A 68 6.92 4.23 9.84
CA VAL A 68 6.34 4.34 8.51
C VAL A 68 5.19 5.34 8.52
N PRO A 69 5.33 6.50 7.85
CA PRO A 69 4.34 7.58 7.91
C PRO A 69 3.04 7.22 7.20
N VAL A 70 1.93 7.86 7.56
CA VAL A 70 0.62 7.67 6.90
C VAL A 70 0.52 8.55 5.65
N ILE A 71 0.03 8.00 4.54
CA ILE A 71 -0.15 8.73 3.27
C ILE A 71 -1.42 9.59 3.25
N LEU A 72 -1.28 10.77 2.67
CA LEU A 72 -2.36 11.60 2.14
C LEU A 72 -2.48 11.47 0.61
N PRO A 73 -3.69 11.54 0.02
CA PRO A 73 -3.91 11.37 -1.42
C PRO A 73 -2.96 12.16 -2.32
N GLU A 74 -2.74 13.44 -2.01
CA GLU A 74 -1.89 14.37 -2.76
C GLU A 74 -0.43 13.91 -2.88
N GLN A 75 0.06 13.11 -1.94
CA GLN A 75 1.44 12.60 -1.96
C GLN A 75 1.65 11.53 -3.05
N LEU A 76 0.58 10.99 -3.65
CA LEU A 76 0.69 10.14 -4.84
C LEU A 76 1.34 10.86 -6.03
N LEU A 77 1.30 12.20 -6.05
CA LEU A 77 1.95 13.00 -7.08
C LEU A 77 3.48 12.92 -7.03
N GLU A 78 4.04 12.67 -5.84
CA GLU A 78 5.49 12.65 -5.62
C GLU A 78 6.16 11.43 -6.27
N ALA A 79 5.42 10.34 -6.45
CA ALA A 79 5.94 9.06 -6.92
C ALA A 79 5.83 8.89 -8.44
N ASP A 80 6.87 8.42 -9.12
CA ASP A 80 6.89 8.03 -10.53
C ASP A 80 6.09 6.76 -10.87
N GLY A 81 5.56 6.02 -9.89
CA GLY A 81 4.96 4.70 -10.04
C GLY A 81 4.44 4.14 -8.71
N PHE A 82 3.89 2.93 -8.68
CA PHE A 82 3.25 2.37 -7.49
C PHE A 82 3.30 0.84 -7.44
N LEU A 83 3.24 0.23 -6.26
CA LEU A 83 3.10 -1.23 -6.06
C LEU A 83 2.13 -1.54 -4.91
N PHE A 84 0.81 -1.54 -5.09
CA PHE A 84 -0.14 -1.74 -3.99
C PHE A 84 -0.20 -3.18 -3.42
N GLY A 85 0.15 -3.34 -2.14
CA GLY A 85 0.04 -4.53 -1.31
C GLY A 85 -1.25 -4.64 -0.50
N PHE A 86 -1.95 -5.77 -0.58
CA PHE A 86 -3.22 -5.96 0.13
C PHE A 86 -3.24 -7.26 0.92
N PRO A 87 -3.82 -7.27 2.13
CA PRO A 87 -4.41 -8.49 2.65
C PRO A 87 -5.73 -8.75 1.91
N SER A 88 -5.97 -9.99 1.48
CA SER A 88 -7.28 -10.37 0.93
C SER A 88 -8.38 -10.25 1.98
N ARG A 89 -9.46 -9.59 1.59
CA ARG A 89 -10.74 -9.59 2.31
C ARG A 89 -11.80 -10.09 1.35
N PHE A 90 -12.18 -11.35 1.48
CA PHE A 90 -13.18 -11.98 0.61
C PHE A 90 -12.84 -11.89 -0.88
N GLY A 91 -11.55 -11.96 -1.23
CA GLY A 91 -11.09 -11.87 -2.63
C GLY A 91 -11.04 -10.46 -3.19
N VAL A 92 -11.21 -9.43 -2.35
CA VAL A 92 -11.06 -8.03 -2.74
C VAL A 92 -10.07 -7.32 -1.81
N MET A 93 -9.69 -6.09 -2.15
CA MET A 93 -8.90 -5.24 -1.25
C MET A 93 -9.71 -4.90 0.02
N ALA A 94 -9.06 -4.80 1.18
CA ALA A 94 -9.75 -4.30 2.37
C ALA A 94 -10.24 -2.84 2.19
N TYR A 95 -11.27 -2.50 2.97
CA TYR A 95 -12.01 -1.25 2.85
C TYR A 95 -11.15 0.02 2.99
N GLN A 96 -10.10 0.03 3.81
CA GLN A 96 -9.28 1.22 4.02
C GLN A 96 -8.64 1.73 2.71
N PHE A 97 -8.31 0.82 1.77
CA PHE A 97 -7.76 1.19 0.48
C PHE A 97 -8.82 1.71 -0.46
N LYS A 98 -10.01 1.11 -0.42
CA LYS A 98 -11.16 1.64 -1.16
C LYS A 98 -11.45 3.07 -0.73
N ALA A 99 -11.48 3.32 0.58
CA ALA A 99 -11.68 4.67 1.13
C ALA A 99 -10.56 5.64 0.73
N PHE A 100 -9.30 5.20 0.75
CA PHE A 100 -8.17 6.00 0.30
C PHE A 100 -8.24 6.34 -1.20
N PHE A 101 -8.55 5.37 -2.06
CA PHE A 101 -8.73 5.61 -3.49
C PHE A 101 -9.97 6.48 -3.77
N ASP A 102 -11.04 6.36 -3.00
CA ASP A 102 -12.20 7.25 -3.12
C ASP A 102 -11.84 8.70 -2.78
N ALA A 103 -10.86 8.91 -1.90
CA ALA A 103 -10.33 10.23 -1.56
C ALA A 103 -9.41 10.82 -2.65
N THR A 104 -9.05 10.08 -3.71
CA THR A 104 -8.21 10.61 -4.81
C THR A 104 -9.02 11.24 -5.95
N HIS A 105 -10.29 11.56 -5.73
CA HIS A 105 -11.20 12.08 -6.77
C HIS A 105 -10.62 13.29 -7.53
N GLU A 106 -9.98 14.24 -6.84
CA GLU A 106 -9.37 15.42 -7.48
C GLU A 106 -8.19 15.06 -8.40
N LEU A 107 -7.36 14.08 -8.00
CA LEU A 107 -6.26 13.56 -8.82
C LEU A 107 -6.79 12.81 -10.04
N TRP A 108 -7.90 12.10 -9.89
CA TRP A 108 -8.58 11.44 -11.00
C TRP A 108 -9.17 12.45 -11.99
N ALA A 109 -9.86 13.48 -11.49
CA ALA A 109 -10.48 14.52 -12.32
C ALA A 109 -9.46 15.26 -13.20
N THR A 110 -8.24 15.44 -12.70
CA THR A 110 -7.12 16.11 -13.40
C THR A 110 -6.23 15.14 -14.19
N GLN A 111 -6.50 13.83 -14.14
CA GLN A 111 -5.63 12.78 -14.68
C GLN A 111 -4.18 12.85 -14.18
N ALA A 112 -3.94 13.38 -12.98
CA ALA A 112 -2.59 13.68 -12.51
C ALA A 112 -1.71 12.43 -12.26
N LEU A 113 -2.31 11.25 -12.19
CA LEU A 113 -1.61 9.97 -12.07
C LEU A 113 -1.48 9.20 -13.39
N ALA A 114 -1.98 9.76 -14.51
CA ALA A 114 -1.93 9.09 -15.81
C ALA A 114 -0.49 8.84 -16.26
N GLY A 115 -0.23 7.65 -16.80
CA GLY A 115 1.09 7.24 -17.29
C GLY A 115 2.05 6.71 -16.22
N LYS A 116 1.72 6.85 -14.93
CA LYS A 116 2.52 6.28 -13.83
C LYS A 116 2.25 4.76 -13.73
N PRO A 117 3.26 3.89 -13.87
CA PRO A 117 3.06 2.44 -13.75
C PRO A 117 2.60 2.04 -12.34
N ALA A 118 1.71 1.07 -12.25
CA ALA A 118 1.24 0.49 -11.00
C ALA A 118 1.32 -1.04 -11.04
N GLY A 119 1.84 -1.64 -9.97
CA GLY A 119 1.77 -3.08 -9.72
C GLY A 119 0.99 -3.37 -8.44
N PHE A 120 0.76 -4.65 -8.18
CA PHE A 120 -0.01 -5.10 -7.04
C PHE A 120 0.59 -6.38 -6.44
N PHE A 121 0.48 -6.55 -5.13
CA PHE A 121 0.82 -7.79 -4.45
C PHE A 121 -0.17 -8.11 -3.35
N TRP A 122 -0.29 -9.40 -3.03
CA TRP A 122 -1.38 -9.89 -2.20
C TRP A 122 -0.90 -10.85 -1.12
N SER A 123 -1.57 -10.86 0.02
CA SER A 123 -1.43 -11.87 1.06
C SER A 123 -2.78 -12.51 1.35
N THR A 124 -2.84 -13.84 1.33
CA THR A 124 -4.02 -14.62 1.71
C THR A 124 -3.66 -15.63 2.79
N GLY A 125 -4.65 -16.06 3.58
CA GLY A 125 -4.44 -17.06 4.63
C GLY A 125 -4.35 -18.50 4.10
N PHE A 126 -4.77 -18.75 2.87
CA PHE A 126 -4.82 -20.07 2.25
C PHE A 126 -4.83 -19.98 0.72
N PHE A 127 -4.50 -21.10 0.06
CA PHE A 127 -4.56 -21.25 -1.39
C PHE A 127 -5.99 -21.11 -1.89
N GLY A 128 -6.19 -20.40 -3.02
CA GLY A 128 -7.53 -20.12 -3.54
C GLY A 128 -8.31 -19.08 -2.72
N GLY A 129 -7.69 -18.41 -1.75
CA GLY A 129 -8.30 -17.35 -0.92
C GLY A 129 -8.49 -16.01 -1.62
N GLY A 130 -8.65 -16.01 -2.95
CA GLY A 130 -8.74 -14.81 -3.79
C GLY A 130 -7.39 -14.11 -3.99
N GLN A 131 -6.34 -14.88 -4.27
CA GLN A 131 -4.98 -14.37 -4.57
C GLN A 131 -4.91 -13.67 -5.93
N GLU A 132 -5.66 -14.19 -6.88
CA GLU A 132 -5.72 -13.73 -8.28
C GLU A 132 -6.98 -12.90 -8.55
N LEU A 133 -7.88 -12.82 -7.56
CA LEU A 133 -9.13 -12.10 -7.70
C LEU A 133 -8.88 -10.62 -7.40
N ALA A 134 -9.27 -9.75 -8.32
CA ALA A 134 -9.12 -8.29 -8.25
C ALA A 134 -10.48 -7.59 -8.41
N ALA A 135 -11.52 -8.15 -7.78
CA ALA A 135 -12.84 -7.52 -7.73
C ALA A 135 -12.92 -6.41 -6.68
#